data_AF-A0A226X0F5-F1
#
_entry.id   AF-A0A226X0F5-F1
#
_cell.length_a   1.000
_cell.length_b   1.000
_cell.length_c   1.000
_cell.angle_alpha   90.00
_cell.angle_beta   90.00
_cell.angle_gamma   90.00
#
_symmetry.space_group_name_H-M   'P 1'
#
loop_
_entity.id
_entity.type
_entity.pdbx_description
1 polymer ?
#
loop_
_entity_poly.entity_id
_entity_poly.type
_entity_poly.pdbx_seq_one_letter_code
_entity_poly.pdbx_strand_id
1 'polypeptide(L)'
;MAWRDLSLTSAPFALFFIVMIGLIVWLADPAPPRTITISAGPEDSALLHTADEYKKILARNGVTLKVLESDGSVQNLQRLMDPKSHVDLALVQGGVSDAAARASLMSLGSVFYVPIVVFYRGKGLTQLSDLEGKRIAIGREGSGTRRLSLSLLEANGISPGGDTQLVPIDGMDAAKQLVAGNVDAAMLNGDSTTRGLMVRLLGIPGTSVMDFAEASAYTRLFPYLEEIDLPTGVLDLRRKIPPQTLHLIGPTVEILARQNLHPAISDLLIEAAQEVHGMPGLLQNAGQFPNPIAREYPISEEATRYYKSGKSFLYRILPFWLASIADRILVLLLPVAVLLIPALRLIPALYAWRVRSRIYRYYGALIAIERSALTSSTAQERQALVAELDQIEESLNTLRMPLAHADAFYVLREHVGFVRTHLSEAAR
;
A
#
# COMPACT_ATOMS: atom_id res chain seq x y z
N MET A 1 -40.41 -15.27 29.30
CA MET A 1 -39.25 -15.88 30.00
C MET A 1 -38.30 -16.67 29.09
N ALA A 2 -38.78 -17.30 27.99
CA ALA A 2 -37.92 -17.97 27.00
C ALA A 2 -36.77 -17.09 26.46
N TRP A 3 -36.99 -15.77 26.37
CA TRP A 3 -35.98 -14.79 25.96
C TRP A 3 -34.79 -14.68 26.93
N ARG A 4 -34.98 -14.90 28.25
CA ARG A 4 -33.87 -14.84 29.24
C ARG A 4 -32.94 -16.05 29.10
N ASP A 5 -33.48 -17.26 28.98
CA ASP A 5 -32.66 -18.46 28.81
C ASP A 5 -32.00 -18.53 27.43
N LEU A 6 -32.69 -18.04 26.39
CA LEU A 6 -32.11 -17.86 25.07
C LEU A 6 -30.97 -16.83 25.11
N SER A 7 -31.17 -15.68 25.78
CA SER A 7 -30.14 -14.64 25.92
C SER A 7 -28.93 -15.10 26.74
N LEU A 8 -29.12 -15.91 27.78
CA LEU A 8 -28.02 -16.48 28.57
C LEU A 8 -27.19 -17.50 27.77
N THR A 9 -27.81 -18.16 26.79
CA THR A 9 -27.14 -19.12 25.91
C THR A 9 -26.44 -18.43 24.73
N SER A 10 -27.03 -17.36 24.18
CA SER A 10 -26.48 -16.63 23.02
C SER A 10 -25.48 -15.53 23.40
N ALA A 11 -25.57 -14.96 24.61
CA ALA A 11 -24.66 -13.92 25.10
C ALA A 11 -23.17 -14.28 25.03
N PRO A 12 -22.70 -15.46 25.46
CA PRO A 12 -21.27 -15.82 25.35
C PRO A 12 -20.82 -15.96 23.90
N PHE A 13 -21.69 -16.40 22.99
CA PHE A 13 -21.37 -16.44 21.55
C PHE A 13 -21.33 -15.03 20.95
N ALA A 14 -22.30 -14.17 21.26
CA ALA A 14 -22.29 -12.77 20.83
C ALA A 14 -21.04 -12.03 21.33
N LEU A 15 -20.65 -12.26 22.59
CA LEU A 15 -19.42 -11.71 23.16
C LEU A 15 -18.18 -12.26 22.44
N PHE A 16 -18.11 -13.57 22.20
CA PHE A 16 -17.04 -14.18 21.42
C PHE A 16 -16.93 -13.57 20.01
N PHE A 17 -18.05 -13.30 19.35
CA PHE A 17 -18.08 -12.65 18.03
C PHE A 17 -17.61 -11.21 18.08
N ILE A 18 -18.04 -10.43 19.07
CA ILE A 18 -17.59 -9.04 19.25
C ILE A 18 -16.08 -9.01 19.52
N VAL A 19 -15.58 -9.91 20.36
CA VAL A 19 -14.15 -10.04 20.65
C VAL A 19 -13.38 -10.48 19.40
N MET A 20 -13.89 -11.43 18.63
CA MET A 20 -13.23 -11.91 17.41
C MET A 20 -13.21 -10.83 16.32
N ILE A 21 -14.31 -10.10 16.10
CA ILE A 21 -14.34 -8.95 15.18
C ILE A 21 -13.40 -7.86 15.68
N GLY A 22 -13.43 -7.54 16.97
CA GLY A 22 -12.50 -6.58 17.57
C GLY A 22 -11.04 -6.99 17.41
N LEU A 23 -10.73 -8.27 17.57
CA LEU A 23 -9.40 -8.83 17.37
C LEU A 23 -8.98 -8.78 15.90
N ILE A 24 -9.87 -9.07 14.95
CA ILE A 24 -9.61 -8.93 13.51
C ILE A 24 -9.35 -7.48 13.14
N VAL A 25 -10.15 -6.55 13.65
CA VAL A 25 -9.96 -5.11 13.44
C VAL A 25 -8.65 -4.63 14.07
N TRP A 26 -8.27 -5.20 15.20
CA TRP A 26 -7.01 -4.88 15.89
C TRP A 26 -5.78 -5.51 15.21
N LEU A 27 -5.91 -6.70 14.61
CA LEU A 27 -4.85 -7.35 13.82
C LEU A 27 -4.74 -6.80 12.39
N ALA A 28 -5.82 -6.30 11.81
CA ALA A 28 -5.78 -5.58 10.54
C ALA A 28 -5.05 -4.25 10.77
N ASP A 29 -3.97 -4.02 10.01
CA ASP A 29 -3.04 -2.88 10.13
C ASP A 29 -3.63 -1.57 10.68
N PRO A 30 -2.83 -0.80 11.46
CA PRO A 30 -3.27 0.49 11.98
C PRO A 30 -3.76 1.38 10.83
N ALA A 31 -4.79 2.19 11.11
CA ALA A 31 -5.36 3.14 10.17
C ALA A 31 -4.28 3.87 9.36
N PRO A 32 -4.51 4.14 8.06
CA PRO A 32 -3.50 4.71 7.18
C PRO A 32 -2.85 5.93 7.82
N PRO A 33 -1.51 6.07 7.72
CA PRO A 33 -0.81 7.16 8.36
C PRO A 33 -1.33 8.49 7.80
N ARG A 34 -1.69 9.41 8.70
CA ARG A 34 -2.17 10.75 8.33
C ARG A 34 -1.03 11.69 7.95
N THR A 35 0.22 11.26 8.15
CA THR A 35 1.40 12.04 7.83
C THR A 35 2.44 11.12 7.23
N ILE A 36 2.96 11.54 6.09
CA ILE A 36 4.03 10.85 5.36
C ILE A 36 5.06 11.87 4.92
N THR A 37 6.30 11.43 4.74
CA THR A 37 7.43 12.28 4.41
C THR A 37 8.03 11.90 3.06
N ILE A 38 8.18 12.88 2.17
CA ILE A 38 8.79 12.71 0.84
C ILE A 38 10.10 13.51 0.75
N SER A 39 11.18 12.86 0.29
CA SER A 39 12.41 13.55 -0.09
C SER A 39 12.35 13.94 -1.57
N ALA A 40 12.51 15.23 -1.85
CA ALA A 40 12.19 15.82 -3.15
C ALA A 40 13.42 16.35 -3.91
N GLY A 41 13.77 17.62 -3.79
CA GLY A 41 14.89 18.21 -4.53
C GLY A 41 15.30 19.55 -3.96
N PRO A 42 16.25 20.26 -4.58
CA PRO A 42 16.64 21.59 -4.14
C PRO A 42 15.53 22.60 -4.43
N GLU A 43 15.71 23.79 -3.86
CA GLU A 43 14.98 24.99 -4.26
C GLU A 43 15.01 25.15 -5.79
N ASP A 44 13.86 25.54 -6.38
CA ASP A 44 13.64 25.70 -7.82
C ASP A 44 13.75 24.44 -8.71
N SER A 45 13.76 23.23 -8.16
CA SER A 45 13.73 21.99 -8.97
C SER A 45 12.33 21.49 -9.35
N ALA A 46 12.25 20.78 -10.48
CA ALA A 46 11.05 20.04 -10.87
C ALA A 46 10.61 18.99 -9.82
N LEU A 47 11.58 18.39 -9.12
CA LEU A 47 11.34 17.43 -8.03
C LEU A 47 10.59 18.10 -6.87
N LEU A 48 11.06 19.27 -6.41
CA LEU A 48 10.43 20.00 -5.31
C LEU A 48 9.03 20.48 -5.70
N HIS A 49 8.89 21.07 -6.89
CA HIS A 49 7.58 21.49 -7.42
C HIS A 49 6.58 20.33 -7.49
N THR A 50 7.01 19.16 -7.97
CA THR A 50 6.16 17.96 -8.03
C THR A 50 5.71 17.50 -6.65
N ALA A 51 6.62 17.48 -5.67
CA ALA A 51 6.28 17.10 -4.30
C ALA A 51 5.29 18.09 -3.64
N ASP A 52 5.40 19.38 -3.95
CA ASP A 52 4.44 20.39 -3.48
C ASP A 52 3.05 20.24 -4.11
N GLU A 53 2.96 19.88 -5.39
CA GLU A 53 1.67 19.55 -6.01
C GLU A 53 1.04 18.30 -5.37
N TYR A 54 1.84 17.26 -5.11
CA TYR A 54 1.35 16.08 -4.38
C TYR A 54 0.86 16.44 -2.99
N LYS A 55 1.56 17.33 -2.29
CA LYS A 55 1.15 17.80 -0.96
C LYS A 55 -0.23 18.45 -1.00
N LYS A 56 -0.52 19.28 -2.00
CA LYS A 56 -1.84 19.92 -2.18
C LYS A 56 -2.93 18.88 -2.46
N ILE A 57 -2.65 17.88 -3.29
CA ILE A 57 -3.62 16.84 -3.67
C ILE A 57 -3.91 15.90 -2.50
N LEU A 58 -2.88 15.41 -1.80
CA LEU A 58 -3.04 14.51 -0.66
C LEU A 58 -3.78 15.18 0.51
N ALA A 59 -3.60 16.49 0.71
CA ALA A 59 -4.31 17.24 1.74
C ALA A 59 -5.85 17.21 1.55
N ARG A 60 -6.35 17.08 0.31
CA ARG A 60 -7.78 16.92 0.02
C ARG A 60 -8.37 15.64 0.64
N ASN A 61 -7.53 14.63 0.86
CA ASN A 61 -7.87 13.35 1.47
C ASN A 61 -7.49 13.27 2.96
N GLY A 62 -7.12 14.39 3.59
CA GLY A 62 -6.74 14.43 5.01
C GLY A 62 -5.37 13.83 5.32
N VAL A 63 -4.51 13.65 4.30
CA VAL A 63 -3.13 13.18 4.45
C VAL A 63 -2.17 14.37 4.34
N THR A 64 -1.31 14.53 5.36
CA THR A 64 -0.28 15.56 5.38
C THR A 64 1.02 15.03 4.76
N LEU A 65 1.42 15.56 3.61
CA LEU A 65 2.72 15.27 3.02
C LEU A 65 3.76 16.29 3.51
N LYS A 66 4.76 15.82 4.26
CA LYS A 66 5.95 16.59 4.63
C LYS A 66 6.97 16.50 3.50
N VAL A 67 7.23 17.62 2.84
CA VAL A 67 8.22 17.70 1.77
C VAL A 67 9.57 18.07 2.38
N LEU A 68 10.59 17.26 2.13
CA LEU A 68 11.97 17.53 2.52
C LEU A 68 12.78 17.93 1.30
N GLU A 69 13.35 19.13 1.35
CA GLU A 69 14.34 19.59 0.40
C GLU A 69 15.60 18.72 0.44
N SER A 70 16.24 18.56 -0.72
CA SER A 70 17.41 17.70 -0.85
C SER A 70 18.39 18.18 -1.90
N ASP A 71 19.58 17.59 -1.91
CA ASP A 71 20.58 17.79 -2.97
C ASP A 71 20.26 17.04 -4.27
N GLY A 72 19.10 16.39 -4.34
CA GLY A 72 18.61 15.66 -5.51
C GLY A 72 18.56 14.16 -5.30
N SER A 73 18.51 13.41 -6.40
CA SER A 73 18.16 11.98 -6.39
C SER A 73 19.13 11.09 -5.59
N VAL A 74 20.41 11.44 -5.48
CA VAL A 74 21.36 10.64 -4.67
C VAL A 74 21.03 10.75 -3.18
N GLN A 75 20.83 11.97 -2.67
CA GLN A 75 20.47 12.18 -1.26
C GLN A 75 19.07 11.65 -0.96
N ASN A 76 18.14 11.78 -1.90
CA ASN A 76 16.80 11.19 -1.80
C ASN A 76 16.85 9.68 -1.60
N LEU A 77 17.63 8.99 -2.43
CA LEU A 77 17.80 7.55 -2.34
C LEU A 77 18.46 7.17 -1.01
N GLN A 78 19.53 7.88 -0.60
CA GLN A 78 20.19 7.64 0.68
C GLN A 78 19.24 7.79 1.88
N ARG A 79 18.43 8.85 1.90
CA ARG A 79 17.42 9.05 2.95
C ARG A 79 16.37 7.94 2.91
N LEU A 80 15.85 7.58 1.74
CA LEU A 80 14.86 6.52 1.63
C LEU A 80 15.41 5.14 2.01
N MET A 81 16.71 4.91 1.83
CA MET A 81 17.38 3.69 2.26
C MET A 81 17.63 3.64 3.77
N ASP A 82 18.01 4.75 4.39
CA ASP A 82 18.30 4.83 5.82
C ASP A 82 17.01 4.67 6.65
N PRO A 83 16.84 3.59 7.44
CA PRO A 83 15.65 3.40 8.28
C PRO A 83 15.46 4.50 9.34
N LYS A 84 16.52 5.25 9.69
CA LYS A 84 16.50 6.31 10.71
C LYS A 84 16.08 7.67 10.16
N SER A 85 16.00 7.83 8.85
CA SER A 85 15.69 9.12 8.22
C SER A 85 14.22 9.54 8.37
N HIS A 86 13.33 8.60 8.74
CA HIS A 86 11.88 8.79 8.76
C HIS A 86 11.29 9.30 7.43
N VAL A 87 11.94 8.96 6.31
CA VAL A 87 11.45 9.21 4.96
C VAL A 87 10.70 7.98 4.44
N ASP A 88 9.47 8.19 4.00
CA ASP A 88 8.56 7.15 3.50
C ASP A 88 8.64 7.01 1.98
N LEU A 89 8.89 8.14 1.30
CA LEU A 89 8.83 8.29 -0.15
C LEU A 89 10.00 9.12 -0.65
N ALA A 90 10.40 8.90 -1.90
CA ALA A 90 11.35 9.79 -2.55
C ALA A 90 11.12 9.86 -4.06
N LEU A 91 11.37 11.03 -4.64
CA LEU A 91 11.45 11.20 -6.09
C LEU A 91 12.89 10.93 -6.53
N VAL A 92 13.09 9.91 -7.35
CA VAL A 92 14.44 9.44 -7.70
C VAL A 92 14.54 9.27 -9.21
N GLN A 93 15.50 9.96 -9.82
CA GLN A 93 15.88 9.78 -11.21
C GLN A 93 16.49 8.40 -11.44
N GLY A 94 16.19 7.76 -12.57
CA GLY A 94 16.92 6.58 -13.03
C GLY A 94 18.44 6.81 -13.18
N GLY A 95 19.21 5.74 -13.01
CA GLY A 95 20.68 5.72 -13.12
C GLY A 95 21.43 6.04 -11.82
N VAL A 96 20.72 6.31 -10.71
CA VAL A 96 21.36 6.55 -9.41
C VAL A 96 21.36 5.33 -8.47
N SER A 97 20.62 4.26 -8.83
CA SER A 97 20.38 3.08 -7.99
C SER A 97 21.57 2.13 -7.86
N ASP A 98 21.71 1.51 -6.68
CA ASP A 98 22.59 0.36 -6.43
C ASP A 98 21.78 -0.95 -6.22
N ALA A 99 22.46 -2.08 -6.04
CA ALA A 99 21.80 -3.38 -5.87
C ALA A 99 20.99 -3.50 -4.57
N ALA A 100 21.43 -2.83 -3.50
CA ALA A 100 20.75 -2.86 -2.20
C ALA A 100 19.41 -2.10 -2.27
N ALA A 101 19.39 -0.97 -2.96
CA ALA A 101 18.20 -0.19 -3.21
C ALA A 101 17.15 -0.96 -4.02
N ARG A 102 17.57 -1.65 -5.09
CA ARG A 102 16.67 -2.46 -5.93
C ARG A 102 16.00 -3.61 -5.17
N ALA A 103 16.66 -4.13 -4.12
CA ALA A 103 16.14 -5.23 -3.31
C ALA A 103 15.20 -4.79 -2.18
N SER A 104 15.29 -3.54 -1.71
CA SER A 104 14.61 -3.06 -0.50
C SER A 104 13.55 -1.99 -0.75
N LEU A 105 13.53 -1.41 -1.94
CA LEU A 105 12.58 -0.39 -2.36
C LEU A 105 11.64 -0.92 -3.44
N MET A 106 10.52 -0.23 -3.60
CA MET A 106 9.54 -0.48 -4.66
C MET A 106 9.17 0.82 -5.36
N SER A 107 8.80 0.72 -6.63
CA SER A 107 8.35 1.85 -7.44
C SER A 107 6.83 1.90 -7.53
N LEU A 108 6.26 3.10 -7.45
CA LEU A 108 4.85 3.36 -7.75
C LEU A 108 4.64 3.76 -9.22
N GLY A 109 5.72 3.86 -9.99
CA GLY A 109 5.75 4.23 -11.40
C GLY A 109 6.63 5.43 -11.68
N SER A 110 7.06 5.54 -12.94
CA SER A 110 7.74 6.72 -13.48
C SER A 110 6.73 7.85 -13.65
N VAL A 111 7.14 9.11 -13.44
CA VAL A 111 6.24 10.27 -13.39
C VAL A 111 6.56 11.37 -14.40
N PHE A 112 7.82 11.57 -14.79
CA PHE A 112 8.18 12.52 -15.84
C PHE A 112 9.60 12.25 -16.36
N TYR A 113 9.90 12.79 -17.54
CA TYR A 113 11.23 12.78 -18.15
C TYR A 113 12.15 13.86 -17.59
N VAL A 114 13.43 13.53 -17.45
CA VAL A 114 14.50 14.49 -17.13
C VAL A 114 15.65 14.38 -18.13
N PRO A 115 15.45 14.81 -19.39
CA PRO A 115 16.46 14.70 -20.45
C PRO A 115 17.75 15.43 -20.06
N ILE A 116 18.88 14.87 -20.50
CA ILE A 116 20.14 15.60 -20.51
C ILE A 116 20.18 16.48 -21.76
N VAL A 117 20.43 17.77 -21.55
CA VAL A 117 20.61 18.76 -22.60
C VAL A 117 22.04 19.27 -22.51
N VAL A 118 22.80 19.07 -23.59
CA VAL A 118 24.21 19.50 -23.65
C VAL A 118 24.29 20.78 -24.45
N PHE A 119 24.41 21.90 -23.73
CA PHE A 119 24.71 23.18 -24.35
C PHE A 119 26.22 23.34 -24.51
N TYR A 120 26.67 23.88 -25.63
CA TYR A 120 28.09 24.11 -25.88
C TYR A 120 28.32 25.40 -26.65
N ARG A 121 29.55 25.93 -26.56
CA ARG A 121 29.99 27.09 -27.34
C ARG A 121 30.50 26.64 -28.72
N GLY A 122 30.10 27.36 -29.77
CA GLY A 122 30.46 27.03 -31.14
C GLY A 122 29.35 26.30 -31.87
N LYS A 123 29.70 25.50 -32.88
CA LYS A 123 28.77 24.73 -33.72
C LYS A 123 29.40 23.40 -34.12
N GLY A 124 28.56 22.41 -34.39
CA GLY A 124 28.95 21.16 -35.04
C GLY A 124 29.45 20.05 -34.10
N LEU A 125 29.33 20.21 -32.78
CA LEU A 125 29.57 19.07 -31.87
C LEU A 125 28.34 18.16 -31.89
N THR A 126 28.57 16.87 -32.12
CA THR A 126 27.51 15.87 -32.33
C THR A 126 27.64 14.66 -31.40
N GLN A 127 28.81 14.48 -30.77
CA GLN A 127 29.08 13.39 -29.86
C GLN A 127 29.68 13.92 -28.55
N LEU A 128 29.51 13.15 -27.45
CA LEU A 128 30.09 13.52 -26.16
C LEU A 128 31.62 13.45 -26.17
N SER A 129 32.20 12.55 -26.97
CA SER A 129 33.64 12.45 -27.21
C SER A 129 34.24 13.75 -27.78
N ASP A 130 33.47 14.54 -28.54
CA ASP A 130 33.92 15.84 -29.08
C ASP A 130 34.23 16.88 -27.97
N LEU A 131 33.80 16.61 -26.73
CA LEU A 131 34.06 17.44 -25.56
C LEU A 131 35.41 17.15 -24.89
N GLU A 132 36.21 16.24 -25.43
CA GLU A 132 37.55 15.95 -24.90
C GLU A 132 38.43 17.23 -24.86
N GLY A 133 39.13 17.40 -23.74
CA GLY A 133 39.98 18.55 -23.45
C GLY A 133 39.23 19.86 -23.18
N LYS A 134 37.89 19.83 -23.10
CA LYS A 134 37.05 21.02 -22.81
C LYS A 134 36.81 21.20 -21.32
N ARG A 135 36.28 22.36 -20.94
CA ARG A 135 35.74 22.63 -19.61
C ARG A 135 34.24 22.39 -19.62
N ILE A 136 33.78 21.38 -18.89
CA ILE A 136 32.39 20.92 -18.92
C ILE A 136 31.76 21.12 -17.55
N ALA A 137 30.68 21.89 -17.48
CA ALA A 137 29.80 21.88 -16.31
C ALA A 137 28.97 20.59 -16.30
N ILE A 138 29.12 19.79 -15.26
CA ILE A 138 28.54 18.44 -15.16
C ILE A 138 27.51 18.30 -14.04
N GLY A 139 26.98 19.40 -13.51
CA GLY A 139 26.08 19.35 -12.36
C GLY A 139 26.80 19.33 -11.01
N ARG A 140 26.08 19.82 -10.00
CA ARG A 140 26.55 19.94 -8.62
C ARG A 140 26.73 18.57 -7.97
N GLU A 141 27.50 18.53 -6.89
CA GLU A 141 27.68 17.30 -6.11
C GLU A 141 26.33 16.78 -5.57
N GLY A 142 26.14 15.47 -5.61
CA GLY A 142 24.90 14.80 -5.18
C GLY A 142 23.72 14.86 -6.15
N SER A 143 23.80 15.60 -7.27
CA SER A 143 22.67 15.71 -8.22
C SER A 143 22.54 14.51 -9.17
N GLY A 144 21.31 14.31 -9.67
CA GLY A 144 21.02 13.35 -10.75
C GLY A 144 21.74 13.72 -12.05
N THR A 145 21.86 15.03 -12.35
CA THR A 145 22.67 15.57 -13.45
C THR A 145 24.08 15.04 -13.40
N ARG A 146 24.76 15.17 -12.24
CA ARG A 146 26.16 14.77 -12.10
C ARG A 146 26.37 13.28 -12.29
N ARG A 147 25.49 12.46 -11.70
CA ARG A 147 25.54 11.02 -11.89
C ARG A 147 25.39 10.65 -13.36
N LEU A 148 24.41 11.25 -14.05
CA LEU A 148 24.16 10.98 -15.47
C LEU A 148 25.32 11.48 -16.35
N SER A 149 25.77 12.72 -16.16
CA SER A 149 26.90 13.31 -16.91
C SER A 149 28.17 12.48 -16.77
N LEU A 150 28.52 12.05 -15.56
CA LEU A 150 29.70 11.21 -15.34
C LEU A 150 29.59 9.87 -16.06
N SER A 151 28.46 9.17 -15.94
CA SER A 151 28.26 7.88 -16.61
C SER A 151 28.29 7.99 -18.14
N LEU A 152 27.71 9.05 -18.69
CA LEU A 152 27.71 9.29 -20.14
C LEU A 152 29.10 9.68 -20.66
N LEU A 153 29.81 10.57 -19.95
CA LEU A 153 31.16 10.99 -20.32
C LEU A 153 32.16 9.83 -20.20
N GLU A 154 32.08 9.02 -19.15
CA GLU A 154 32.93 7.85 -18.94
C GLU A 154 32.77 6.82 -20.07
N ALA A 155 31.54 6.58 -20.52
CA ALA A 155 31.27 5.72 -21.67
C ALA A 155 31.86 6.24 -22.99
N ASN A 156 32.22 7.53 -23.05
CA ASN A 156 32.90 8.19 -24.16
C ASN A 156 34.40 8.40 -23.90
N GLY A 157 34.97 7.78 -22.87
CA GLY A 157 36.39 7.88 -22.53
C GLY A 157 36.78 9.15 -21.75
N ILE A 158 35.81 9.98 -21.34
CA ILE A 158 36.05 11.20 -20.57
C ILE A 158 35.80 10.92 -19.09
N SER A 159 36.89 10.85 -18.31
CA SER A 159 36.83 10.57 -16.87
C SER A 159 37.45 11.68 -16.02
N PRO A 160 37.02 11.82 -14.75
CA PRO A 160 37.67 12.75 -13.81
C PRO A 160 39.18 12.51 -13.71
N GLY A 161 39.97 13.58 -13.73
CA GLY A 161 41.44 13.51 -13.64
C GLY A 161 42.16 13.36 -14.99
N GLY A 162 41.44 13.27 -16.10
CA GLY A 162 42.02 13.38 -17.45
C GLY A 162 42.19 14.83 -17.92
N ASP A 163 42.41 15.00 -19.23
CA ASP A 163 42.64 16.31 -19.87
C ASP A 163 41.41 17.23 -19.88
N THR A 164 40.22 16.65 -19.71
CA THR A 164 38.94 17.37 -19.68
C THR A 164 38.64 17.88 -18.27
N GLN A 165 38.40 19.18 -18.12
CA GLN A 165 38.08 19.78 -16.83
C GLN A 165 36.58 19.65 -16.53
N LEU A 166 36.23 18.86 -15.52
CA LEU A 166 34.84 18.66 -15.09
C LEU A 166 34.49 19.59 -13.92
N VAL A 167 33.57 20.52 -14.13
CA VAL A 167 33.21 21.59 -13.18
C VAL A 167 31.88 21.24 -12.47
N PRO A 168 31.83 21.22 -11.12
CA PRO A 168 30.66 20.78 -10.35
C PRO A 168 29.60 21.89 -10.18
N ILE A 169 29.12 22.46 -11.29
CA ILE A 169 28.09 23.51 -11.30
C ILE A 169 26.88 23.07 -12.14
N ASP A 170 25.68 23.58 -11.81
CA ASP A 170 24.42 23.18 -12.44
C ASP A 170 23.51 24.39 -12.74
N GLY A 171 22.42 24.15 -13.48
CA GLY A 171 21.32 25.09 -13.69
C GLY A 171 21.75 26.47 -14.19
N MET A 172 21.25 27.51 -13.52
CA MET A 172 21.51 28.90 -13.92
C MET A 172 22.99 29.29 -13.84
N ASP A 173 23.74 28.76 -12.87
CA ASP A 173 25.15 29.11 -12.72
C ASP A 173 26.00 28.45 -13.80
N ALA A 174 25.72 27.20 -14.16
CA ALA A 174 26.31 26.56 -15.33
C ALA A 174 26.01 27.33 -16.62
N ALA A 175 24.76 27.78 -16.80
CA ALA A 175 24.35 28.61 -17.93
C ALA A 175 25.12 29.95 -18.00
N LYS A 176 25.25 30.66 -16.87
CA LYS A 176 26.03 31.92 -16.81
C LYS A 176 27.50 31.68 -17.17
N GLN A 177 28.12 30.62 -16.64
CA GLN A 177 29.53 30.31 -16.90
C GLN A 177 29.75 29.91 -18.37
N LEU A 178 28.80 29.23 -19.01
CA LEU A 178 28.85 28.91 -20.43
C LEU A 178 28.82 30.18 -21.29
N VAL A 179 27.90 31.09 -20.98
CA VAL A 179 27.77 32.36 -21.70
C VAL A 179 29.02 33.23 -21.52
N ALA A 180 29.56 33.27 -20.29
CA ALA A 180 30.79 33.99 -19.98
C ALA A 180 32.05 33.40 -20.64
N GLY A 181 32.00 32.15 -21.12
CA GLY A 181 33.16 31.46 -21.71
C GLY A 181 34.11 30.89 -20.67
N ASN A 182 33.65 30.72 -19.44
CA ASN A 182 34.40 30.07 -18.35
C ASN A 182 34.25 28.53 -18.39
N VAL A 183 33.18 28.03 -19.00
CA VAL A 183 33.04 26.65 -19.44
C VAL A 183 32.71 26.61 -20.93
N ASP A 184 33.10 25.54 -21.60
CA ASP A 184 32.92 25.35 -23.04
C ASP A 184 31.64 24.54 -23.34
N ALA A 185 31.23 23.69 -22.40
CA ALA A 185 29.95 22.98 -22.43
C ALA A 185 29.30 22.91 -21.03
N ALA A 186 27.97 22.77 -21.03
CA ALA A 186 27.15 22.58 -19.85
C ALA A 186 26.15 21.45 -20.12
N MET A 187 26.28 20.36 -19.35
CA MET A 187 25.33 19.26 -19.32
C MET A 187 24.32 19.55 -18.22
N LEU A 188 23.07 19.81 -18.61
CA LEU A 188 21.99 20.17 -17.70
C LEU A 188 20.89 19.11 -17.81
N ASN A 189 20.22 18.77 -16.72
CA ASN A 189 19.11 17.81 -16.74
C ASN A 189 17.75 18.52 -16.64
N GLY A 190 16.64 17.80 -16.85
CA GLY A 190 15.28 18.36 -16.75
C GLY A 190 14.97 19.04 -15.41
N ASP A 191 15.63 18.67 -14.31
CA ASP A 191 15.46 19.31 -13.00
C ASP A 191 16.08 20.71 -12.94
N SER A 192 17.17 20.94 -13.67
CA SER A 192 17.94 22.18 -13.72
C SER A 192 17.77 22.99 -15.02
N THR A 193 16.98 22.46 -15.97
CA THR A 193 16.78 23.02 -17.32
C THR A 193 15.32 23.39 -17.58
N THR A 194 14.88 24.51 -17.02
CA THR A 194 13.53 25.02 -17.31
C THR A 194 13.36 25.39 -18.79
N ARG A 195 12.13 25.33 -19.30
CA ARG A 195 11.79 25.84 -20.65
C ARG A 195 12.33 27.25 -20.89
N GLY A 196 12.23 28.12 -19.88
CA GLY A 196 12.74 29.48 -19.93
C GLY A 196 14.27 29.54 -20.08
N LEU A 197 15.00 28.65 -19.40
CA LEU A 197 16.45 28.57 -19.53
C LEU A 197 16.87 28.08 -20.92
N MET A 198 16.21 27.05 -21.46
CA MET A 198 16.50 26.57 -22.83
C MET A 198 16.28 27.65 -23.89
N VAL A 199 15.15 28.36 -23.83
CA VAL A 199 14.85 29.43 -24.79
C VAL A 199 15.90 30.54 -24.70
N ARG A 200 16.36 30.88 -23.49
CA ARG A 200 17.41 31.88 -23.29
C ARG A 200 18.74 31.41 -23.88
N LEU A 201 19.18 30.19 -23.57
CA LEU A 201 20.46 29.65 -24.05
C LEU A 201 20.48 29.43 -25.57
N LEU A 202 19.39 28.93 -26.16
CA LEU A 202 19.29 28.78 -27.62
C LEU A 202 19.19 30.13 -28.36
N GLY A 203 18.79 31.18 -27.65
CA GLY A 203 18.73 32.54 -28.21
C GLY A 203 20.05 33.30 -28.16
N ILE A 204 21.07 32.81 -27.45
CA ILE A 204 22.36 33.49 -27.33
C ILE A 204 23.23 33.17 -28.55
N PRO A 205 23.81 34.18 -29.24
CA PRO A 205 24.72 33.93 -30.34
C PRO A 205 25.97 33.18 -29.87
N GLY A 206 26.33 32.11 -30.58
CA GLY A 206 27.54 31.32 -30.30
C GLY A 206 27.33 30.19 -29.31
N THR A 207 26.13 29.97 -28.78
CA THR A 207 25.75 28.76 -28.07
C THR A 207 24.92 27.85 -28.98
N SER A 208 25.12 26.55 -28.85
CA SER A 208 24.41 25.51 -29.57
C SER A 208 24.05 24.38 -28.60
N VAL A 209 23.16 23.50 -29.04
CA VAL A 209 22.72 22.32 -28.30
C VAL A 209 23.11 21.09 -29.10
N MET A 210 23.60 20.06 -28.40
CA MET A 210 23.96 18.80 -29.01
C MET A 210 22.70 18.03 -29.41
N ASP A 211 22.76 17.44 -30.60
CA ASP A 211 21.74 16.54 -31.14
C ASP A 211 22.31 15.11 -31.09
N PHE A 212 21.74 14.25 -30.25
CA PHE A 212 22.27 12.92 -29.98
C PHE A 212 21.90 11.95 -31.11
N ALA A 213 22.69 11.93 -32.18
CA ALA A 213 22.49 10.99 -33.30
C ALA A 213 22.55 9.51 -32.88
N GLU A 214 23.25 9.22 -31.78
CA GLU A 214 23.43 7.89 -31.20
C GLU A 214 22.49 7.61 -30.01
N ALA A 215 21.39 8.36 -29.87
CA ALA A 215 20.42 8.20 -28.78
C ALA A 215 19.97 6.73 -28.58
N SER A 216 19.67 6.03 -29.68
CA SER A 216 19.27 4.62 -29.65
C SER A 216 20.36 3.64 -29.16
N ALA A 217 21.65 4.03 -29.24
CA ALA A 217 22.74 3.24 -28.68
C ALA A 217 22.80 3.42 -27.16
N TYR A 218 22.66 4.66 -26.67
CA TYR A 218 22.62 4.94 -25.24
C TYR A 218 21.49 4.20 -24.51
N THR A 219 20.29 4.12 -25.08
CA THR A 219 19.17 3.42 -24.44
C THR A 219 19.38 1.90 -24.34
N ARG A 220 20.25 1.33 -25.18
CA ARG A 220 20.64 -0.09 -25.10
C ARG A 220 21.74 -0.35 -24.07
N LEU A 221 22.67 0.60 -23.92
CA LEU A 221 23.77 0.50 -22.95
C LEU A 221 23.32 0.88 -21.53
N PHE A 222 22.35 1.78 -21.43
CA PHE A 222 21.80 2.30 -20.19
C PHE A 222 20.29 2.09 -20.16
N PRO A 223 19.79 0.96 -19.62
CA PRO A 223 18.37 0.59 -19.65
C PRO A 223 17.43 1.58 -18.93
N TYR A 224 17.98 2.47 -18.10
CA TYR A 224 17.24 3.53 -17.43
C TYR A 224 17.02 4.76 -18.32
N LEU A 225 17.62 4.83 -19.51
CA LEU A 225 17.46 5.94 -20.46
C LEU A 225 16.38 5.65 -21.50
N GLU A 226 15.71 6.73 -21.91
CA GLU A 226 14.81 6.78 -23.04
C GLU A 226 15.25 7.84 -24.04
N GLU A 227 14.85 7.64 -25.29
CA GLU A 227 14.99 8.62 -26.35
C GLU A 227 13.82 9.60 -26.28
N ILE A 228 14.13 10.89 -26.36
CA ILE A 228 13.16 11.98 -26.24
C ILE A 228 13.39 12.93 -27.41
N ASP A 229 12.40 13.02 -28.29
CA ASP A 229 12.43 13.98 -29.39
C ASP A 229 11.85 15.32 -28.92
N LEU A 230 12.62 16.40 -29.12
CA LEU A 230 12.15 17.77 -28.91
C LEU A 230 11.81 18.38 -30.29
N PRO A 231 10.53 18.44 -30.69
CA PRO A 231 10.15 18.81 -32.05
C PRO A 231 10.49 20.26 -32.39
N THR A 232 10.68 20.52 -33.68
CA THR A 232 10.88 21.87 -34.22
C THR A 232 9.82 22.85 -33.70
N GLY A 233 10.26 23.98 -33.13
CA GLY A 233 9.38 25.07 -32.68
C GLY A 233 8.62 24.83 -31.37
N VAL A 234 8.81 23.68 -30.70
CA VAL A 234 8.05 23.37 -29.48
C VAL A 234 8.30 24.35 -28.33
N LEU A 235 9.47 24.99 -28.28
CA LEU A 235 9.82 25.99 -27.27
C LEU A 235 9.29 27.39 -27.62
N ASP A 236 9.36 27.78 -28.89
CA ASP A 236 8.78 29.01 -29.44
C ASP A 236 8.39 28.78 -30.91
N LEU A 237 7.09 28.70 -31.18
CA LEU A 237 6.56 28.44 -32.53
C LEU A 237 6.79 29.60 -33.49
N ARG A 238 6.80 30.85 -32.99
CA ARG A 238 7.01 32.04 -33.82
C ARG A 238 8.45 32.10 -34.30
N ARG A 239 9.39 31.83 -33.40
CA ARG A 239 10.83 31.84 -33.69
C ARG A 239 11.34 30.49 -34.22
N LYS A 240 10.49 29.46 -34.21
CA LYS A 240 10.84 28.05 -34.50
C LYS A 240 12.05 27.61 -33.67
N ILE A 241 11.92 27.64 -32.35
CA ILE A 241 12.94 27.15 -31.42
C ILE A 241 12.49 25.80 -30.84
N PRO A 242 13.27 24.72 -30.93
CA PRO A 242 14.50 24.60 -31.73
C PRO A 242 14.22 24.64 -33.26
N PRO A 243 15.21 24.98 -34.10
CA PRO A 243 15.04 25.12 -35.56
C PRO A 243 14.88 23.78 -36.29
N GLN A 244 15.28 22.69 -35.65
CA GLN A 244 15.10 21.31 -36.09
C GLN A 244 14.70 20.46 -34.88
N THR A 245 14.19 19.26 -35.13
CA THR A 245 13.99 18.28 -34.05
C THR A 245 15.34 17.94 -33.43
N LEU A 246 15.41 18.00 -32.10
CA LEU A 246 16.59 17.58 -31.35
C LEU A 246 16.33 16.21 -30.73
N HIS A 247 17.24 15.28 -30.95
CA HIS A 247 17.23 13.98 -30.29
C HIS A 247 17.96 14.10 -28.97
N LEU A 248 17.25 13.84 -27.88
CA LEU A 248 17.77 13.87 -26.52
C LEU A 248 17.70 12.46 -25.92
N ILE A 249 18.51 12.24 -24.88
CA ILE A 249 18.42 11.06 -24.04
C ILE A 249 18.12 11.48 -22.62
N GLY A 250 17.33 10.70 -21.89
CA GLY A 250 16.93 11.06 -20.55
C GLY A 250 16.41 9.89 -19.74
N PRO A 251 16.75 9.81 -18.45
CA PRO A 251 16.01 8.95 -17.55
C PRO A 251 14.63 9.54 -17.23
N THR A 252 13.82 8.72 -16.59
CA THR A 252 12.60 9.16 -15.93
C THR A 252 12.83 9.30 -14.42
N VAL A 253 12.02 10.12 -13.78
CA VAL A 253 11.90 10.16 -12.32
C VAL A 253 10.84 9.15 -11.89
N GLU A 254 11.15 8.36 -10.88
CA GLU A 254 10.24 7.39 -10.26
C GLU A 254 9.82 7.85 -8.86
N ILE A 255 8.58 7.53 -8.47
CA ILE A 255 8.16 7.60 -7.07
C ILE A 255 8.58 6.30 -6.40
N LEU A 256 9.61 6.37 -5.55
CA LEU A 256 10.07 5.23 -4.78
C LEU A 256 9.49 5.26 -3.38
N ALA A 257 9.18 4.07 -2.88
CA ALA A 257 8.65 3.83 -1.54
C ALA A 257 9.35 2.64 -0.90
N ARG A 258 9.30 2.58 0.43
CA ARG A 258 9.64 1.36 1.16
C ARG A 258 8.55 0.31 0.98
N GLN A 259 8.91 -0.98 1.06
CA GLN A 259 7.98 -2.10 0.89
C GLN A 259 6.82 -2.13 1.90
N ASN A 260 6.95 -1.43 3.04
CA ASN A 260 5.91 -1.34 4.06
C ASN A 260 4.98 -0.12 3.90
N LEU A 261 5.00 0.57 2.75
CA LEU A 261 4.08 1.67 2.48
C LEU A 261 2.63 1.18 2.54
N HIS A 262 1.80 1.89 3.30
CA HIS A 262 0.40 1.53 3.44
C HIS A 262 -0.33 1.58 2.09
N PRO A 263 -1.10 0.56 1.68
CA PRO A 263 -1.72 0.49 0.34
C PRO A 263 -2.60 1.69 -0.03
N ALA A 264 -3.39 2.18 0.93
CA ALA A 264 -4.22 3.35 0.73
C ALA A 264 -3.41 4.62 0.38
N ILE A 265 -2.19 4.76 0.91
CA ILE A 265 -1.28 5.86 0.57
C ILE A 265 -0.72 5.66 -0.84
N SER A 266 -0.37 4.42 -1.21
CA SER A 266 0.05 4.09 -2.58
C SER A 266 -0.98 4.53 -3.62
N ASP A 267 -2.26 4.15 -3.42
CA ASP A 267 -3.35 4.53 -4.33
C ASP A 267 -3.51 6.06 -4.44
N LEU A 268 -3.41 6.80 -3.32
CA LEU A 268 -3.48 8.27 -3.32
C LEU A 268 -2.30 8.93 -4.04
N LEU A 269 -1.10 8.36 -3.93
CA LEU A 269 0.09 8.88 -4.61
C LEU A 269 0.00 8.65 -6.12
N ILE A 270 -0.49 7.49 -6.55
CA ILE A 270 -0.67 7.19 -7.98
C ILE A 270 -1.76 8.09 -8.56
N GLU A 271 -2.84 8.36 -7.82
CA GLU A 271 -3.85 9.33 -8.21
C GLU A 271 -3.27 10.74 -8.33
N ALA A 272 -2.49 11.19 -7.34
CA ALA A 272 -1.82 12.48 -7.41
C ALA A 272 -0.86 12.56 -8.60
N ALA A 273 -0.13 11.48 -8.88
CA ALA A 273 0.73 11.38 -10.04
C ALA A 273 -0.04 11.45 -11.36
N GLN A 274 -1.22 10.82 -11.46
CA GLN A 274 -2.11 10.94 -12.61
C GLN A 274 -2.63 12.36 -12.82
N GLU A 275 -3.00 13.05 -11.74
CA GLU A 275 -3.49 14.45 -11.83
C GLU A 275 -2.38 15.40 -12.27
N VAL A 276 -1.15 15.24 -11.76
CA VAL A 276 -0.02 16.13 -12.07
C VAL A 276 0.60 15.82 -13.44
N HIS A 277 0.74 14.53 -13.79
CA HIS A 277 1.55 14.10 -14.94
C HIS A 277 0.73 13.49 -16.09
N GLY A 278 -0.57 13.25 -15.92
CA GLY A 278 -1.42 12.68 -16.96
C GLY A 278 -1.70 13.62 -18.13
N MET A 279 -1.51 14.92 -17.94
CA MET A 279 -1.72 15.94 -18.97
C MET A 279 -0.54 16.00 -19.95
N PRO A 280 -0.78 16.35 -21.23
CA PRO A 280 0.29 16.54 -22.20
C PRO A 280 1.20 17.70 -21.76
N GLY A 281 2.50 17.54 -21.99
CA GLY A 281 3.52 18.51 -21.60
C GLY A 281 4.52 18.78 -22.72
N LEU A 282 5.61 19.46 -22.38
CA LEU A 282 6.68 19.76 -23.33
C LEU A 282 7.39 18.50 -23.85
N LEU A 283 7.53 17.49 -22.99
CA LEU A 283 8.34 16.29 -23.23
C LEU A 283 7.51 15.00 -23.27
N GLN A 284 6.21 15.09 -23.02
CA GLN A 284 5.35 13.92 -22.80
C GLN A 284 3.98 14.10 -23.43
N ASN A 285 3.43 12.99 -23.90
CA ASN A 285 2.08 12.90 -24.43
C ASN A 285 1.05 12.72 -23.30
N ALA A 286 -0.22 13.02 -23.61
CA ALA A 286 -1.32 12.77 -22.69
C ALA A 286 -1.41 11.28 -22.33
N GLY A 287 -1.56 10.97 -21.05
CA GLY A 287 -1.66 9.59 -20.54
C GLY A 287 -0.36 8.78 -20.57
N GLN A 288 0.78 9.41 -20.87
CA GLN A 288 2.09 8.73 -20.85
C GLN A 288 2.60 8.47 -19.43
N PHE A 289 2.25 9.35 -18.48
CA PHE A 289 2.62 9.23 -17.08
C PHE A 289 1.39 9.32 -16.16
N PRO A 290 1.45 8.72 -14.96
CA PRO A 290 2.53 7.86 -14.48
C PRO A 290 2.54 6.49 -15.19
N ASN A 291 3.73 5.92 -15.36
CA ASN A 291 3.96 4.71 -16.15
C ASN A 291 4.42 3.54 -15.25
N PRO A 292 3.73 2.39 -15.27
CA PRO A 292 4.08 1.23 -14.45
C PRO A 292 5.19 0.34 -15.00
N ILE A 293 5.93 0.74 -16.04
CA ILE A 293 7.02 -0.08 -16.57
C ILE A 293 8.15 -0.16 -15.54
N ALA A 294 8.43 -1.36 -15.05
CA ALA A 294 9.57 -1.62 -14.18
C ALA A 294 10.87 -1.38 -14.94
N ARG A 295 11.70 -0.45 -14.46
CA ARG A 295 13.03 -0.18 -15.00
C ARG A 295 14.09 -0.76 -14.06
N GLU A 296 14.47 0.02 -13.06
CA GLU A 296 15.49 -0.38 -12.11
C GLU A 296 14.89 -1.03 -10.86
N TYR A 297 13.68 -0.64 -10.48
CA TYR A 297 13.01 -1.08 -9.27
C TYR A 297 11.79 -1.95 -9.57
N PRO A 298 11.49 -2.95 -8.73
CA PRO A 298 10.26 -3.69 -8.84
C PRO A 298 9.07 -2.76 -8.58
N ILE A 299 8.02 -2.90 -9.39
CA ILE A 299 6.77 -2.15 -9.21
C ILE A 299 6.01 -2.76 -8.04
N SER A 300 5.46 -1.91 -7.16
CA SER A 300 4.66 -2.38 -6.03
C SER A 300 3.45 -3.20 -6.48
N GLU A 301 3.04 -4.17 -5.67
CA GLU A 301 1.83 -4.96 -5.94
C GLU A 301 0.60 -4.05 -5.99
N GLU A 302 0.58 -3.03 -5.13
CA GLU A 302 -0.43 -1.99 -5.06
C GLU A 302 -0.52 -1.18 -6.36
N ALA A 303 0.62 -0.72 -6.87
CA ALA A 303 0.67 -0.01 -8.13
C ALA A 303 0.19 -0.90 -9.27
N THR A 304 0.69 -2.13 -9.35
CA THR A 304 0.28 -3.11 -10.36
C THR A 304 -1.23 -3.32 -10.37
N ARG A 305 -1.84 -3.45 -9.20
CA ARG A 305 -3.30 -3.55 -9.02
C ARG A 305 -4.00 -2.27 -9.49
N TYR A 306 -3.53 -1.11 -9.05
CA TYR A 306 -4.14 0.18 -9.39
C TYR A 306 -4.12 0.44 -10.90
N TYR A 307 -3.00 0.19 -11.59
CA TYR A 307 -2.93 0.40 -13.05
C TYR A 307 -3.80 -0.60 -13.84
N LYS A 308 -4.00 -1.83 -13.34
CA LYS A 308 -4.86 -2.82 -14.01
C LYS A 308 -6.35 -2.60 -13.78
N SER A 309 -6.74 -2.16 -12.58
CA SER A 309 -8.15 -2.17 -12.14
C SER A 309 -8.68 -0.83 -11.65
N GLY A 310 -7.83 0.19 -11.57
CA GLY A 310 -8.15 1.49 -10.97
C GLY A 310 -8.30 1.41 -9.45
N LYS A 311 -8.99 2.40 -8.89
CA LYS A 311 -9.39 2.38 -7.47
C LYS A 311 -10.28 1.18 -7.17
N SER A 312 -10.04 0.48 -6.05
CA SER A 312 -10.97 -0.55 -5.58
C SER A 312 -12.37 0.04 -5.42
N PHE A 313 -13.41 -0.75 -5.73
CA PHE A 313 -14.82 -0.33 -5.76
C PHE A 313 -15.25 0.46 -4.51
N LEU A 314 -14.68 0.11 -3.36
CA LEU A 314 -14.94 0.72 -2.06
C LEU A 314 -14.44 2.18 -1.99
N TYR A 315 -13.28 2.48 -2.58
CA TYR A 315 -12.71 3.83 -2.62
C TYR A 315 -13.44 4.78 -3.57
N ARG A 316 -14.30 4.25 -4.46
CA ARG A 316 -15.13 5.07 -5.35
C ARG A 316 -16.38 5.62 -4.65
N ILE A 317 -16.86 4.95 -3.60
CA ILE A 317 -18.15 5.22 -2.97
C ILE A 317 -17.99 5.72 -1.53
N LEU A 318 -16.93 5.30 -0.84
CA LEU A 318 -16.74 5.58 0.59
C LEU A 318 -15.60 6.59 0.81
N PRO A 319 -15.67 7.42 1.87
CA PRO A 319 -14.54 8.23 2.31
C PRO A 319 -13.30 7.37 2.55
N PHE A 320 -12.12 7.92 2.28
CA PHE A 320 -10.82 7.23 2.30
C PHE A 320 -10.62 6.26 3.49
N TRP A 321 -10.87 6.74 4.71
CA TRP A 321 -10.72 5.95 5.93
C TRP A 321 -11.66 4.73 5.97
N LEU A 322 -12.90 4.90 5.49
CA LEU A 322 -13.90 3.84 5.52
C LEU A 322 -13.64 2.81 4.41
N ALA A 323 -13.18 3.26 3.24
CA ALA A 323 -12.76 2.37 2.15
C ALA A 323 -11.54 1.52 2.55
N SER A 324 -10.54 2.13 3.19
CA SER A 324 -9.34 1.45 3.67
C SER A 324 -9.64 0.37 4.70
N ILE A 325 -10.64 0.58 5.56
CA ILE A 325 -11.07 -0.42 6.54
C ILE A 325 -11.88 -1.53 5.86
N ALA A 326 -12.82 -1.16 5.00
CA ALA A 326 -13.74 -2.11 4.36
C ALA A 326 -13.01 -3.13 3.47
N ASP A 327 -12.00 -2.71 2.70
CA ASP A 327 -11.30 -3.58 1.74
C ASP A 327 -10.61 -4.78 2.45
N ARG A 328 -10.06 -4.57 3.65
CA ARG A 328 -9.42 -5.64 4.45
C ARG A 328 -10.37 -6.36 5.38
N ILE A 329 -11.32 -5.65 6.01
CA ILE A 329 -12.34 -6.28 6.86
C ILE A 329 -13.15 -7.27 6.03
N LEU A 330 -13.49 -6.97 4.78
CA LEU A 330 -14.33 -7.84 3.98
C LEU A 330 -13.60 -9.15 3.62
N VAL A 331 -12.30 -9.09 3.30
CA VAL A 331 -11.47 -10.28 3.04
C VAL A 331 -11.30 -11.14 4.30
N LEU A 332 -11.13 -10.52 5.48
CA LEU A 332 -11.01 -11.23 6.76
C LEU A 332 -12.36 -11.76 7.29
N LEU A 333 -13.45 -11.03 7.06
CA LEU A 333 -14.78 -11.43 7.48
C LEU A 333 -15.33 -12.57 6.64
N LEU A 334 -14.89 -12.75 5.39
CA LEU A 334 -15.42 -13.80 4.53
C LEU A 334 -15.11 -15.22 5.06
N PRO A 335 -13.86 -15.62 5.36
CA PRO A 335 -13.56 -16.90 6.01
C PRO A 335 -14.24 -17.05 7.36
N VAL A 336 -14.31 -15.96 8.12
CA VAL A 336 -14.97 -15.95 9.43
C VAL A 336 -16.45 -16.22 9.27
N ALA A 337 -17.14 -15.55 8.37
CA ALA A 337 -18.56 -15.75 8.08
C ALA A 337 -18.84 -17.19 7.63
N VAL A 338 -17.95 -17.78 6.84
CA VAL A 338 -18.04 -19.20 6.44
C VAL A 338 -17.98 -20.14 7.65
N LEU A 339 -17.18 -19.84 8.67
CA LEU A 339 -17.16 -20.59 9.94
C LEU A 339 -18.33 -20.22 10.87
N LEU A 340 -18.81 -18.99 10.78
CA LEU A 340 -19.83 -18.41 11.67
C LEU A 340 -21.22 -18.95 11.37
N ILE A 341 -21.56 -19.08 10.09
CA ILE A 341 -22.85 -19.62 9.63
C ILE A 341 -23.13 -21.04 10.20
N PRO A 342 -22.21 -22.02 10.12
CA PRO A 342 -22.43 -23.33 10.74
C PRO A 342 -22.39 -23.26 12.27
N ALA A 343 -21.57 -22.39 12.88
CA ALA A 343 -21.55 -22.20 14.33
C ALA A 343 -22.90 -21.68 14.88
N LEU A 344 -23.53 -20.73 14.18
CA LEU A 344 -24.87 -20.24 14.54
C LEU A 344 -25.93 -21.35 14.41
N ARG A 345 -25.78 -22.27 13.45
CA ARG A 345 -26.67 -23.44 13.33
C ARG A 345 -26.50 -24.46 14.46
N LEU A 346 -25.38 -24.45 15.18
CA LEU A 346 -25.16 -25.32 16.34
C LEU A 346 -25.86 -24.81 17.61
N ILE A 347 -26.23 -23.52 17.67
CA ILE A 347 -26.86 -22.93 18.87
C ILE A 347 -28.18 -23.62 19.23
N PRO A 348 -29.14 -23.83 18.30
CA PRO A 348 -30.37 -24.57 18.60
C PRO A 348 -30.11 -26.01 19.05
N ALA A 349 -29.12 -26.68 18.44
CA ALA A 349 -28.75 -28.05 18.78
C ALA A 349 -28.15 -28.16 20.19
N LEU A 350 -27.25 -27.25 20.56
CA LEU A 350 -26.65 -27.18 21.90
C LEU A 350 -27.69 -26.80 22.96
N TYR A 351 -28.63 -25.90 22.63
CA TYR A 351 -29.74 -25.56 23.52
C TYR A 351 -30.63 -26.79 23.78
N ALA A 352 -31.05 -27.50 22.72
CA ALA A 352 -31.84 -28.71 22.85
C ALA A 352 -31.09 -29.80 23.63
N TRP A 353 -29.78 -29.98 23.38
CA TRP A 353 -28.93 -30.89 24.13
C TRP A 353 -28.90 -30.54 25.64
N ARG A 354 -28.64 -29.28 25.99
CA ARG A 354 -28.60 -28.83 27.39
C ARG A 354 -29.92 -29.07 28.11
N VAL A 355 -31.05 -28.82 27.44
CA VAL A 355 -32.38 -29.06 27.99
C VAL A 355 -32.62 -30.56 28.18
N ARG A 356 -32.30 -31.40 27.18
CA ARG A 356 -32.41 -32.87 27.29
C ARG A 356 -31.51 -33.46 28.36
N SER A 357 -30.26 -32.99 28.50
CA SER A 357 -29.33 -33.48 29.52
C SER A 357 -29.85 -33.24 30.94
N ARG A 358 -30.59 -32.16 31.17
CA ARG A 358 -31.26 -31.95 32.47
C ARG A 358 -32.33 -33.02 32.72
N ILE A 359 -33.14 -33.35 31.71
CA ILE A 359 -34.17 -34.40 31.79
C ILE A 359 -33.53 -35.78 32.02
N TYR A 360 -32.46 -36.11 31.31
CA TYR A 360 -31.77 -37.40 31.45
C TYR A 360 -31.15 -37.63 32.84
N ARG A 361 -30.73 -36.58 33.55
CA ARG A 361 -30.26 -36.71 34.93
C ARG A 361 -31.36 -37.25 35.86
N TYR A 362 -32.58 -36.77 35.70
CA TYR A 362 -33.72 -37.24 36.51
C TYR A 362 -34.19 -38.63 36.07
N TYR A 363 -34.14 -38.95 34.78
CA TYR A 363 -34.35 -40.34 34.32
C TYR A 363 -33.34 -41.31 34.94
N GLY A 364 -32.05 -40.94 34.99
CA GLY A 364 -31.04 -41.77 35.63
C GLY A 364 -31.29 -42.00 37.12
N ALA A 365 -31.73 -40.96 37.84
CA ALA A 365 -32.13 -41.07 39.24
C ALA A 365 -33.36 -41.96 39.42
N LEU A 366 -34.36 -41.85 38.54
CA LEU A 366 -35.56 -42.70 38.56
C LEU A 366 -35.24 -44.17 38.31
N ILE A 367 -34.37 -44.48 37.34
CA ILE A 367 -33.92 -45.86 37.07
C ILE A 367 -33.12 -46.42 38.24
N ALA A 368 -32.33 -45.59 38.93
CA ALA A 368 -31.61 -46.00 40.13
C ALA A 368 -32.59 -46.39 41.26
N ILE A 369 -33.66 -45.61 41.46
CA ILE A 369 -34.74 -45.94 42.42
C ILE A 369 -35.46 -47.22 42.02
N GLU A 370 -35.81 -47.40 40.74
CA GLU A 370 -36.46 -48.62 40.23
C GLU A 370 -35.58 -49.86 40.44
N ARG A 371 -34.28 -49.75 40.17
CA ARG A 371 -33.33 -50.86 40.39
C ARG A 371 -33.15 -51.17 41.87
N SER A 372 -33.09 -50.15 42.73
CA SER A 372 -33.05 -50.33 44.19
C SER A 372 -34.35 -50.90 44.73
N ALA A 373 -35.51 -50.58 44.13
CA ALA A 373 -36.79 -51.15 44.49
C ALA A 373 -36.86 -52.66 44.25
N LEU A 374 -36.18 -53.15 43.21
CA LEU A 374 -36.09 -54.58 42.89
C LEU A 374 -35.21 -55.37 43.86
N THR A 375 -34.25 -54.72 44.54
CA THR A 375 -33.32 -55.37 45.49
C THR A 375 -33.68 -55.13 46.96
N SER A 376 -34.52 -54.14 47.25
CA SER A 376 -34.90 -53.76 48.61
C SER A 376 -35.92 -54.73 49.21
N SER A 377 -35.57 -55.36 50.33
CA SER A 377 -36.35 -56.43 50.95
C SER A 377 -37.11 -55.99 52.21
N THR A 378 -36.75 -54.85 52.82
CA THR A 378 -37.37 -54.37 54.07
C THR A 378 -38.30 -53.17 53.86
N ALA A 379 -39.34 -53.07 54.70
CA ALA A 379 -40.32 -51.98 54.65
C ALA A 379 -39.70 -50.58 54.85
N GLN A 380 -38.61 -50.50 55.64
CA GLN A 380 -37.91 -49.26 55.93
C GLN A 380 -37.08 -48.76 54.73
N GLU A 381 -36.43 -49.65 53.99
CA GLU A 381 -35.72 -49.32 52.73
C GLU A 381 -36.69 -48.82 51.66
N ARG A 382 -37.87 -49.42 51.56
CA ARG A 382 -38.90 -48.97 50.62
C ARG A 382 -39.45 -47.59 50.96
N GLN A 383 -39.64 -47.30 52.25
CA GLN A 383 -40.10 -45.98 52.67
C GLN A 383 -39.06 -44.89 52.40
N ALA A 384 -37.76 -45.21 52.48
CA ALA A 384 -36.68 -44.32 52.07
C ALA A 384 -36.70 -44.05 50.55
N LEU A 385 -36.95 -45.07 49.72
CA LEU A 385 -37.07 -44.92 48.26
C LEU A 385 -38.29 -44.07 47.86
N VAL A 386 -39.40 -44.16 48.59
CA VAL A 386 -40.57 -43.29 48.37
C VAL A 386 -40.24 -41.83 48.70
N ALA A 387 -39.52 -41.56 49.80
CA ALA A 387 -39.09 -40.21 50.15
C ALA A 387 -38.10 -39.64 49.13
N GLU A 388 -37.21 -40.46 48.56
CA GLU A 388 -36.30 -40.05 47.48
C GLU A 388 -37.07 -39.74 46.18
N LEU A 389 -38.11 -40.51 45.87
CA LEU A 389 -39.00 -40.26 44.74
C LEU A 389 -39.79 -38.95 44.91
N ASP A 390 -40.25 -38.64 46.13
CA ASP A 390 -40.94 -37.39 46.44
C ASP A 390 -40.02 -36.17 46.24
N GLN A 391 -38.75 -36.27 46.63
CA GLN A 391 -37.74 -35.21 46.39
C GLN A 391 -37.49 -34.99 44.89
N ILE A 392 -37.49 -36.06 44.09
CA ILE A 392 -37.37 -35.96 42.62
C ILE A 392 -38.61 -35.29 42.03
N GLU A 393 -39.82 -35.65 42.47
CA GLU A 393 -41.06 -35.04 41.98
C GLU A 393 -41.16 -33.55 42.34
N GLU A 394 -40.79 -33.16 43.57
CA GLU A 394 -40.74 -31.76 44.00
C GLU A 394 -39.72 -30.96 43.17
N SER A 395 -38.56 -31.55 42.92
CA SER A 395 -37.54 -30.98 42.04
C SER A 395 -38.02 -30.84 40.59
N LEU A 396 -38.84 -31.77 40.10
CA LEU A 396 -39.44 -31.70 38.76
C LEU A 396 -40.54 -30.64 38.66
N ASN A 397 -41.31 -30.42 39.73
CA ASN A 397 -42.39 -29.41 39.75
C ASN A 397 -41.86 -27.97 39.76
N THR A 398 -40.63 -27.74 40.23
CA THR A 398 -39.99 -26.42 40.22
C THR A 398 -39.32 -26.09 38.88
N LEU A 399 -39.13 -27.08 38.00
CA LEU A 399 -38.51 -26.90 36.68
C LEU A 399 -39.49 -26.29 35.68
N ARG A 400 -39.23 -25.04 35.26
CA ARG A 400 -39.99 -24.35 34.22
C ARG A 400 -39.42 -24.71 32.84
N MET A 401 -40.22 -25.39 32.01
CA MET A 401 -39.76 -25.92 30.71
C MET A 401 -40.36 -25.18 29.51
N PRO A 402 -39.59 -25.00 28.41
CA PRO A 402 -40.13 -24.50 27.14
C PRO A 402 -41.10 -25.50 26.50
N LEU A 403 -42.15 -25.00 25.84
CA LEU A 403 -43.20 -25.81 25.18
C LEU A 403 -42.65 -26.83 24.17
N ALA A 404 -41.53 -26.53 23.50
CA ALA A 404 -40.91 -27.40 22.50
C ALA A 404 -40.32 -28.72 23.07
N HIS A 405 -40.24 -28.86 24.40
CA HIS A 405 -39.75 -30.05 25.09
C HIS A 405 -40.71 -30.55 26.17
N ALA A 406 -41.98 -30.14 26.09
CA ALA A 406 -43.01 -30.53 27.06
C ALA A 406 -43.33 -32.03 27.00
N ASP A 407 -43.24 -32.64 25.81
CA ASP A 407 -43.44 -34.06 25.56
C ASP A 407 -42.54 -34.94 26.44
N ALA A 408 -41.22 -34.74 26.39
CA ALA A 408 -40.26 -35.51 27.18
C ALA A 408 -40.42 -35.29 28.69
N PHE A 409 -40.93 -34.12 29.09
CA PHE A 409 -41.21 -33.80 30.49
C PHE A 409 -42.47 -34.51 31.00
N TYR A 410 -43.55 -34.56 30.20
CA TYR A 410 -44.77 -35.28 30.57
C TYR A 410 -44.54 -36.80 30.64
N VAL A 411 -43.77 -37.37 29.72
CA VAL A 411 -43.41 -38.80 29.76
C VAL A 411 -42.62 -39.13 31.03
N LEU A 412 -41.69 -38.27 31.47
CA LEU A 412 -40.96 -38.49 32.73
C LEU A 412 -41.91 -38.48 33.94
N ARG A 413 -42.89 -37.58 33.97
CA ARG A 413 -43.89 -37.54 35.05
C ARG A 413 -44.76 -38.79 35.09
N GLU A 414 -45.13 -39.31 33.92
CA GLU A 414 -45.88 -40.56 33.80
C GLU A 414 -45.08 -41.74 34.37
N HIS A 415 -43.77 -41.81 34.07
CA HIS A 415 -42.89 -42.85 34.61
C HIS A 415 -42.69 -42.72 36.13
N VAL A 416 -42.59 -41.50 36.67
CA VAL A 416 -42.57 -41.27 38.13
C VAL A 416 -43.85 -41.81 38.78
N GLY A 417 -45.01 -41.55 38.18
CA GLY A 417 -46.30 -42.08 38.64
C GLY A 417 -46.37 -43.62 38.59
N PHE A 418 -45.82 -44.21 37.52
CA PHE A 418 -45.74 -45.66 37.36
C PHE A 418 -44.87 -46.32 38.45
N VAL A 419 -43.66 -45.80 38.68
CA VAL A 419 -42.75 -46.32 39.72
C VAL A 419 -43.34 -46.14 41.12
N ARG A 420 -44.04 -45.02 41.40
CA ARG A 420 -44.77 -44.83 42.67
C ARG A 420 -45.84 -45.90 42.86
N THR A 421 -46.60 -46.20 41.82
CA THR A 421 -47.67 -47.21 41.87
C THR A 421 -47.07 -48.59 42.20
N HIS A 422 -46.01 -49.00 41.50
CA HIS A 422 -45.31 -50.25 41.77
C HIS A 422 -44.70 -50.35 43.18
N LEU A 423 -44.09 -49.27 43.68
CA LEU A 423 -43.55 -49.20 45.04
C LEU A 423 -44.66 -49.32 46.11
N SER A 424 -45.86 -48.78 45.82
CA SER A 424 -47.00 -48.81 46.73
C SER A 424 -47.80 -50.11 46.68
N GLU A 425 -47.89 -50.78 45.52
CA GLU A 425 -48.58 -52.06 45.36
C GLU A 425 -47.78 -53.22 45.94
N ALA A 426 -46.45 -53.19 45.84
CA ALA A 426 -45.57 -54.17 46.48
C ALA A 426 -45.49 -54.04 48.01
N ALA A 427 -46.10 -52.99 48.58
CA ALA A 427 -46.20 -52.75 50.03
C ALA A 427 -47.51 -53.28 50.66
N ARG A 428 -48.47 -53.73 49.84
CA ARG A 428 -49.62 -54.55 50.27
C ARG A 428 -49.23 -56.03 50.25
#